data_AF-A0A7J7UJI1-F1
#
_entry.id   AF-A0A7J7UJI1-F1
#
_cell.length_a   1.000
_cell.length_b   1.000
_cell.length_c   1.000
_cell.angle_alpha   90.00
_cell.angle_beta   90.00
_cell.angle_gamma   90.00
#
_symmetry.space_group_name_H-M   'P 1'
#
loop_
_entity.id
_entity.type
_entity.pdbx_description
1 polymer ?
#
loop_
_entity_poly.entity_id
_entity_poly.type
_entity_poly.pdbx_seq_one_letter_code
_entity_poly.pdbx_strand_id
1 'polypeptide(L)'
;MAASEEDPEAPTEELDVACGLENLPVSVWPPGAGPEPFQYTPNHVAGPGADADPAQITFPGCTCRSAPCRPGTCSCLRREDNYDERSRLRHVASDVQCAPPVFECNVLCQCPDRCRNRVVQRGLQFRLQVFKTEQKGWGLRTLECIPKGRKARRQ
;
A
#
# COMPACT_ATOMS: atom_id res chain seq x y z
N MET A 1 56.56 -3.01 -7.47
CA MET A 1 55.71 -3.03 -8.68
C MET A 1 55.34 -4.48 -8.90
N ALA A 2 54.12 -4.97 -8.70
CA ALA A 2 52.81 -4.37 -8.81
C ALA A 2 51.95 -4.73 -7.59
N ALA A 3 51.18 -3.78 -7.09
CA ALA A 3 50.06 -4.05 -6.21
C ALA A 3 48.89 -4.43 -7.12
N SER A 4 48.34 -5.63 -6.91
CA SER A 4 47.09 -6.06 -7.50
C SER A 4 45.99 -5.19 -6.89
N GLU A 5 45.44 -4.28 -7.68
CA GLU A 5 44.24 -3.51 -7.34
C GLU A 5 43.07 -4.50 -7.39
N GLU A 6 42.46 -4.78 -6.24
CA GLU A 6 41.19 -5.51 -6.19
C GLU A 6 40.10 -4.59 -6.75
N ASP A 7 39.43 -5.06 -7.80
CA ASP A 7 38.25 -4.41 -8.36
C ASP A 7 37.20 -4.22 -7.26
N PRO A 8 36.57 -3.04 -7.14
CA PRO A 8 35.49 -2.83 -6.19
C PRO A 8 34.33 -3.74 -6.55
N GLU A 9 34.00 -4.64 -5.62
CA GLU A 9 32.84 -5.53 -5.65
C GLU A 9 31.61 -4.72 -6.10
N ALA A 10 31.08 -5.04 -7.28
CA ALA A 10 29.94 -4.34 -7.84
C ALA A 10 28.80 -4.36 -6.80
N PRO A 11 28.09 -3.23 -6.58
CA PRO A 11 27.01 -3.21 -5.61
C PRO A 11 26.02 -4.30 -6.00
N THR A 12 25.84 -5.28 -5.13
CA THR A 12 24.81 -6.30 -5.29
C THR A 12 23.49 -5.55 -5.39
N GLU A 13 22.90 -5.52 -6.59
CA GLU A 13 21.63 -4.83 -6.79
C GLU A 13 20.64 -5.40 -5.79
N GLU A 14 20.22 -4.55 -4.85
CA GLU A 14 19.32 -4.96 -3.77
C GLU A 14 18.01 -5.38 -4.41
N LEU A 15 17.71 -6.68 -4.36
CA LEU A 15 16.54 -7.26 -5.02
C LEU A 15 15.26 -6.63 -4.48
N ASP A 16 14.55 -5.90 -5.34
CA ASP A 16 13.22 -5.36 -5.05
C ASP A 16 12.13 -6.29 -5.62
N VAL A 17 11.42 -6.98 -4.72
CA VAL A 17 10.30 -7.87 -5.07
C VAL A 17 9.15 -7.12 -5.75
N ALA A 18 9.00 -5.82 -5.47
CA ALA A 18 7.96 -5.00 -6.09
C ALA A 18 8.37 -4.48 -7.48
N CYS A 19 9.59 -4.78 -7.95
CA CYS A 19 10.11 -4.38 -9.26
C CYS A 19 9.99 -2.86 -9.54
N GLY A 20 10.17 -2.02 -8.51
CA GLY A 20 10.01 -0.56 -8.61
C GLY A 20 8.58 -0.07 -8.81
N LEU A 21 7.58 -0.96 -8.74
CA LEU A 21 6.16 -0.62 -8.96
C LEU A 21 5.47 -0.05 -7.71
N GLU A 22 6.12 -0.15 -6.55
CA GLU A 22 5.70 0.51 -5.31
C GLU A 22 6.61 1.72 -5.04
N ASN A 23 6.12 2.67 -4.26
CA ASN A 23 6.88 3.89 -3.94
C ASN A 23 8.00 3.67 -2.90
N LEU A 24 8.13 2.46 -2.34
CA LEU A 24 9.24 2.02 -1.51
C LEU A 24 9.62 0.60 -1.95
N PRO A 25 10.92 0.25 -1.99
CA PRO A 25 11.34 -1.10 -2.35
C PRO A 25 10.92 -2.11 -1.28
N VAL A 26 10.72 -3.35 -1.72
CA VAL A 26 10.45 -4.52 -0.87
C VAL A 26 11.62 -5.47 -0.96
N SER A 27 12.51 -5.44 0.03
CA SER A 27 13.74 -6.24 0.04
C SER A 27 13.49 -7.70 0.40
N VAL A 28 14.51 -8.54 0.22
CA VAL A 28 14.47 -9.99 0.51
C VAL A 28 15.52 -10.40 1.54
N TRP A 29 15.16 -11.36 2.40
CA TRP A 29 16.06 -11.96 3.38
C TRP A 29 15.90 -13.50 3.48
N PRO A 30 16.99 -14.29 3.49
CA PRO A 30 18.40 -13.88 3.46
C PRO A 30 18.87 -13.43 2.06
N PRO A 31 20.04 -12.75 1.96
CA PRO A 31 20.61 -12.35 0.68
C PRO A 31 20.86 -13.57 -0.22
N GLY A 32 20.64 -13.42 -1.53
CA GLY A 32 20.80 -14.50 -2.51
C GLY A 32 19.66 -15.54 -2.52
N ALA A 33 18.65 -15.39 -1.66
CA ALA A 33 17.42 -16.20 -1.70
C ALA A 33 16.24 -15.35 -2.19
N GLY A 34 15.19 -15.99 -2.68
CA GLY A 34 13.95 -15.33 -3.07
C GLY A 34 12.78 -16.30 -3.20
N PRO A 35 11.54 -15.79 -3.18
CA PRO A 35 10.40 -16.59 -3.61
C PRO A 35 10.57 -17.04 -5.07
N GLU A 36 9.85 -18.10 -5.45
CA GLU A 36 9.76 -18.51 -6.85
C GLU A 36 9.31 -17.32 -7.72
N PRO A 37 9.79 -17.22 -8.99
CA PRO A 37 9.43 -16.11 -9.86
C PRO A 37 7.91 -15.97 -10.02
N PHE A 38 7.42 -14.75 -9.86
CA PHE A 38 6.03 -14.39 -10.11
C PHE A 38 5.94 -12.99 -10.69
N GLN A 39 4.83 -12.69 -11.37
CA GLN A 39 4.58 -11.34 -11.87
C GLN A 39 3.96 -10.49 -10.76
N TYR A 40 4.74 -9.56 -10.21
CA TYR A 40 4.25 -8.60 -9.23
C TYR A 40 3.34 -7.55 -9.88
N THR A 41 2.26 -7.17 -9.18
CA THR A 41 1.41 -6.03 -9.55
C THR A 41 1.00 -5.24 -8.31
N PRO A 42 1.14 -3.89 -8.30
CA PRO A 42 0.72 -3.06 -7.17
C PRO A 42 -0.81 -2.88 -7.09
N ASN A 43 -1.52 -3.24 -8.17
CA ASN A 43 -2.97 -3.09 -8.36
C ASN A 43 -3.62 -4.42 -8.75
N HIS A 44 -4.93 -4.52 -8.56
CA HIS A 44 -5.68 -5.69 -9.00
C HIS A 44 -5.68 -5.82 -10.52
N VAL A 45 -5.63 -7.06 -11.00
CA VAL A 45 -5.74 -7.43 -12.42
C VAL A 45 -6.94 -8.35 -12.59
N ALA A 46 -7.69 -8.18 -13.68
CA ALA A 46 -8.82 -9.04 -13.99
C ALA A 46 -8.33 -10.46 -14.34
N GLY A 47 -8.91 -11.46 -13.68
CA GLY A 47 -8.69 -12.87 -14.00
C GLY A 47 -9.74 -13.41 -14.98
N PRO A 48 -9.55 -14.65 -15.48
CA PRO A 48 -10.56 -15.33 -16.29
C PRO A 48 -11.91 -15.39 -15.56
N GLY A 49 -12.98 -14.97 -16.26
CA GLY A 49 -14.35 -14.96 -15.70
C GLY A 49 -14.68 -13.76 -14.81
N ALA A 50 -13.84 -12.72 -14.75
CA ALA A 50 -14.19 -11.49 -14.07
C ALA A 50 -15.30 -10.72 -14.82
N ASP A 51 -16.41 -10.46 -14.14
CA ASP A 51 -17.54 -9.70 -14.70
C ASP A 51 -17.28 -8.19 -14.79
N ALA A 52 -16.27 -7.69 -14.07
CA ALA A 52 -15.92 -6.27 -14.03
C ALA A 52 -14.40 -6.08 -14.00
N ASP A 53 -13.95 -5.05 -14.71
CA ASP A 53 -12.56 -4.59 -14.63
C ASP A 53 -12.33 -3.86 -13.30
N PRO A 54 -11.42 -4.32 -12.43
CA PRO A 54 -11.14 -3.66 -11.16
C PRO A 54 -10.56 -2.24 -11.31
N ALA A 55 -10.03 -1.88 -12.48
CA ALA A 55 -9.59 -0.51 -12.77
C ALA A 55 -10.74 0.42 -13.17
N GLN A 56 -11.93 -0.12 -13.47
CA GLN A 56 -13.07 0.68 -13.87
C GLN A 56 -13.59 1.53 -12.70
N ILE A 57 -13.69 2.84 -12.93
CA ILE A 57 -14.21 3.77 -11.94
C ILE A 57 -15.74 3.66 -11.92
N THR A 58 -16.30 3.21 -10.79
CA THR A 58 -17.75 3.04 -10.60
C THR A 58 -18.40 4.15 -9.77
N PHE A 59 -17.61 4.93 -9.02
CA PHE A 59 -18.11 5.98 -8.12
C PHE A 59 -17.84 7.38 -8.68
N PRO A 60 -18.85 8.28 -8.76
CA PRO A 60 -18.73 9.58 -9.43
C PRO A 60 -17.85 10.60 -8.69
N GLY A 61 -17.40 10.32 -7.47
CA GLY A 61 -16.62 11.23 -6.65
C GLY A 61 -17.44 12.33 -5.97
N CYS A 62 -16.76 13.28 -5.31
CA CYS A 62 -17.35 14.43 -4.65
C CYS A 62 -16.98 15.75 -5.37
N THR A 63 -17.80 16.78 -5.17
CA THR A 63 -17.59 18.12 -5.73
C THR A 63 -16.88 19.07 -4.76
N CYS A 64 -16.36 18.56 -3.64
CA CYS A 64 -15.63 19.37 -2.66
C CYS A 64 -14.36 19.94 -3.30
N ARG A 65 -14.16 21.25 -3.23
CA ARG A 65 -12.95 21.91 -3.81
C ARG A 65 -11.86 22.18 -2.79
N SER A 66 -12.22 22.23 -1.51
CA SER A 66 -11.27 22.45 -0.41
C SER A 66 -10.83 21.14 0.23
N ALA A 67 -9.67 21.19 0.87
CA ALA A 67 -9.20 20.13 1.76
C ALA A 67 -9.21 20.63 3.22
N PRO A 68 -9.55 19.75 4.18
CA PRO A 68 -10.01 18.38 3.99
C PRO A 68 -11.51 18.31 3.62
N CYS A 69 -11.90 17.25 2.91
CA CYS A 69 -13.31 16.85 2.83
C CYS A 69 -13.82 16.53 4.24
N ARG A 70 -15.07 16.93 4.56
CA ARG A 70 -15.66 16.74 5.88
C ARG A 70 -16.98 15.95 5.83
N PRO A 71 -17.30 15.16 6.86
CA PRO A 71 -18.61 14.53 6.98
C PRO A 71 -19.74 15.56 6.91
N GLY A 72 -20.88 15.17 6.36
CA GLY A 72 -22.04 16.06 6.14
C GLY A 72 -21.94 16.99 4.93
N THR A 73 -20.73 17.24 4.40
CA THR A 73 -20.53 18.05 3.18
C THR A 73 -19.96 17.24 2.01
N CYS A 74 -19.18 16.19 2.29
CA CYS A 74 -18.57 15.34 1.28
C CYS A 74 -19.38 14.06 1.07
N SER A 75 -19.79 13.77 -0.16
CA SER A 75 -20.51 12.54 -0.53
C SER A 75 -19.69 11.25 -0.32
N CYS A 76 -18.36 11.34 -0.26
CA CYS A 76 -17.47 10.23 0.08
C CYS A 76 -17.43 9.93 1.59
N LEU A 77 -17.86 10.86 2.44
CA LEU A 77 -17.86 10.75 3.91
C LEU A 77 -19.30 10.76 4.45
N ARG A 78 -20.04 9.68 4.17
CA ARG A 78 -21.48 9.60 4.45
C ARG A 78 -21.85 9.51 5.94
N ARG A 79 -20.92 9.07 6.79
CA ARG A 79 -21.18 8.85 8.22
C ARG A 79 -20.26 9.72 9.05
N GLU A 80 -18.97 9.46 8.94
CA GLU A 80 -17.91 10.10 9.71
C GLU A 80 -16.60 10.08 8.91
N ASP A 81 -15.54 10.64 9.49
CA ASP A 81 -14.20 10.54 8.93
C ASP A 81 -13.76 9.07 8.87
N ASN A 82 -13.23 8.61 7.72
CA ASN A 82 -12.58 7.31 7.65
C ASN A 82 -11.24 7.32 8.41
N TYR A 83 -10.51 8.45 8.34
CA TYR A 83 -9.15 8.58 8.85
C TYR A 83 -8.99 9.76 9.81
N ASP A 84 -8.15 9.58 10.82
CA ASP A 84 -7.71 10.67 11.70
C ASP A 84 -6.69 11.60 11.00
N GLU A 85 -6.16 12.58 11.74
CA GLU A 85 -5.17 13.54 11.25
C GLU A 85 -3.82 12.90 10.91
N ARG A 86 -3.55 11.71 11.46
CA ARG A 86 -2.33 10.94 11.27
C ARG A 86 -2.51 9.81 10.25
N SER A 87 -3.57 9.88 9.44
CA SER A 87 -3.93 8.87 8.43
C SER A 87 -4.12 7.48 9.02
N ARG A 88 -4.68 7.39 10.23
CA ARG A 88 -5.06 6.13 10.89
C ARG A 88 -6.55 5.90 10.72
N LEU A 89 -6.93 4.66 10.44
CA LEU A 89 -8.33 4.23 10.40
C LEU A 89 -8.97 4.44 11.78
N ARG A 90 -10.08 5.17 11.84
CA ARG A 90 -10.77 5.49 13.10
C ARG A 90 -11.48 4.28 13.70
N HIS A 91 -12.16 3.51 12.86
CA HIS A 91 -12.89 2.31 13.26
C HIS A 91 -12.05 1.06 13.01
N VAL A 92 -11.11 0.81 13.91
CA VAL A 92 -10.43 -0.49 13.97
C VAL A 92 -11.44 -1.44 14.61
N ALA A 93 -12.05 -2.32 13.82
CA ALA A 93 -13.12 -3.22 14.28
C ALA A 93 -12.70 -3.96 15.56
N SER A 94 -13.18 -3.48 16.70
CA SER A 94 -12.92 -4.10 17.99
C SER A 94 -14.06 -5.02 18.43
N ASP A 95 -15.33 -4.69 18.14
CA ASP A 95 -16.47 -5.46 18.69
C ASP A 95 -17.75 -5.45 17.83
N VAL A 96 -17.69 -5.04 16.55
CA VAL A 96 -18.87 -5.00 15.67
C VAL A 96 -18.80 -6.16 14.68
N GLN A 97 -19.88 -6.94 14.57
CA GLN A 97 -20.03 -8.06 13.62
C GLN A 97 -19.82 -7.67 12.14
N CYS A 98 -19.78 -6.37 11.81
CA CYS A 98 -19.44 -5.87 10.48
C CYS A 98 -18.78 -4.48 10.56
N ALA A 99 -17.65 -4.29 9.89
CA ALA A 99 -17.01 -2.98 9.74
C ALA A 99 -17.79 -2.12 8.73
N PRO A 100 -17.97 -0.81 8.99
CA PRO A 100 -18.63 0.07 8.02
C PRO A 100 -17.82 0.17 6.72
N PRO A 101 -18.48 0.33 5.56
CA PRO A 101 -17.77 0.51 4.30
C PRO A 101 -17.01 1.84 4.28
N VAL A 102 -15.78 1.79 3.80
CA VAL A 102 -14.89 2.94 3.66
C VAL A 102 -14.82 3.35 2.19
N PHE A 103 -15.17 4.60 1.90
CA PHE A 103 -15.03 5.18 0.56
C PHE A 103 -14.00 6.31 0.58
N GLU A 104 -12.89 6.12 -0.11
CA GLU A 104 -11.93 7.19 -0.33
C GLU A 104 -12.43 8.18 -1.39
N CYS A 105 -11.94 9.43 -1.32
CA CYS A 105 -12.03 10.32 -2.48
C CYS A 105 -11.23 9.71 -3.63
N ASN A 106 -11.78 9.73 -4.84
CA ASN A 106 -11.20 9.07 -5.99
C ASN A 106 -10.73 10.08 -7.05
N VAL A 107 -10.30 9.60 -8.21
CA VAL A 107 -9.81 10.43 -9.31
C VAL A 107 -10.86 11.37 -9.89
N LEU A 108 -12.16 11.10 -9.69
CA LEU A 108 -13.26 11.97 -10.13
C LEU A 108 -13.64 13.03 -9.09
N CYS A 109 -13.08 12.97 -7.87
CA CYS A 109 -13.30 14.02 -6.88
C CYS A 109 -12.57 15.31 -7.24
N GLN A 110 -13.23 16.46 -7.03
CA GLN A 110 -12.62 17.79 -7.21
C GLN A 110 -11.68 18.21 -6.07
N CYS A 111 -11.60 17.40 -5.01
CA CYS A 111 -10.75 17.69 -3.86
C CYS A 111 -9.30 17.29 -4.17
N PRO A 112 -8.31 18.06 -3.69
CA PRO A 112 -6.91 17.85 -4.07
C PRO A 112 -6.36 16.53 -3.52
N ASP A 113 -5.22 16.07 -4.05
CA ASP A 113 -4.58 14.79 -3.66
C ASP A 113 -4.15 14.75 -2.19
N ARG A 114 -3.92 15.93 -1.59
CA ARG A 114 -3.66 16.09 -0.16
C ARG A 114 -4.90 15.88 0.73
N CYS A 115 -6.08 15.62 0.15
CA CYS A 115 -7.30 15.34 0.91
C CYS A 115 -7.07 14.21 1.92
N ARG A 116 -7.54 14.40 3.16
CA ARG A 116 -7.39 13.42 4.25
C ARG A 116 -8.13 12.11 3.99
N ASN A 117 -9.11 12.12 3.10
CA ASN A 117 -9.84 10.92 2.69
C ASN A 117 -9.18 10.20 1.50
N ARG A 118 -7.85 10.26 1.39
CA ARG A 118 -7.01 9.57 0.39
C ARG A 118 -5.80 8.96 1.12
N VAL A 119 -5.85 7.69 1.53
CA VAL A 119 -4.82 7.03 2.34
C VAL A 119 -4.33 5.74 1.70
N VAL A 120 -5.22 4.80 1.38
CA VAL A 120 -4.90 3.52 0.74
C VAL A 120 -4.29 3.75 -0.63
N GLN A 121 -4.86 4.68 -1.41
CA GLN A 121 -4.41 5.02 -2.76
C GLN A 121 -3.01 5.67 -2.83
N ARG A 122 -2.41 6.05 -1.69
CA ARG A 122 -1.06 6.64 -1.63
C ARG A 122 0.08 5.61 -1.67
N GLY A 123 -0.23 4.35 -2.02
CA GLY A 123 0.78 3.30 -2.12
C GLY A 123 1.31 2.82 -0.77
N LEU A 124 2.45 2.13 -0.79
CA LEU A 124 3.15 1.62 0.38
C LEU A 124 3.72 2.78 1.23
N GLN A 125 3.72 2.66 2.56
CA GLN A 125 4.12 3.76 3.47
C GLN A 125 5.18 3.35 4.49
N PHE A 126 5.65 2.10 4.43
CA PHE A 126 6.58 1.50 5.38
C PHE A 126 7.53 0.59 4.62
N ARG A 127 8.79 0.48 5.07
CA ARG A 127 9.74 -0.47 4.50
C ARG A 127 9.37 -1.88 4.89
N LEU A 128 9.14 -2.72 3.88
CA LEU A 128 8.79 -4.13 4.06
C LEU A 128 9.91 -5.02 3.55
N GLN A 129 9.97 -6.22 4.10
CA GLN A 129 10.92 -7.24 3.70
C GLN A 129 10.23 -8.60 3.60
N VAL A 130 10.38 -9.24 2.45
CA VAL A 130 10.06 -10.64 2.25
C VAL A 130 11.16 -11.46 2.91
N PHE A 131 10.81 -12.37 3.82
CA PHE A 131 11.80 -13.14 4.57
C PHE A 131 11.47 -14.62 4.63
N LYS A 132 12.49 -15.47 4.58
CA LYS A 132 12.33 -16.91 4.77
C LYS A 132 12.00 -17.19 6.24
N THR A 133 10.83 -17.75 6.48
CA THR A 133 10.44 -18.25 7.81
C THR A 133 10.98 -19.65 8.03
N GLU A 134 11.07 -20.08 9.29
CA GLU A 134 11.59 -21.41 9.63
C GLU A 134 10.71 -22.56 9.11
N GLN A 135 9.38 -22.40 9.12
CA GLN A 135 8.44 -23.51 8.89
C GLN A 135 7.26 -23.18 7.95
N LYS A 136 7.08 -21.91 7.53
CA LYS A 136 5.89 -21.45 6.77
C LYS A 136 6.22 -20.94 5.37
N GLY A 137 7.42 -21.24 4.86
CA GLY A 137 7.89 -20.69 3.59
C GLY A 137 8.27 -19.20 3.72
N TRP A 138 7.86 -18.38 2.75
CA TRP A 138 8.15 -16.94 2.73
C TRP A 138 7.09 -16.15 3.48
N GLY A 139 7.52 -15.20 4.31
CA GLY A 139 6.66 -14.27 5.04
C GLY A 139 7.00 -12.82 4.68
N LEU A 140 6.16 -11.90 5.14
CA LEU A 140 6.39 -10.46 5.01
C LEU A 140 6.52 -9.84 6.40
N ARG A 141 7.57 -9.07 6.64
CA ARG A 141 7.77 -8.31 7.87
C ARG A 141 7.98 -6.83 7.57
N THR A 142 7.71 -6.00 8.56
CA THR A 142 8.07 -4.58 8.53
C THR A 142 9.48 -4.39 9.11
N LEU A 143 10.24 -3.44 8.56
CA LEU A 143 11.55 -3.01 9.07
C LEU A 143 11.43 -1.82 10.03
N GLU A 144 10.22 -1.36 10.30
CA GLU A 144 9.91 -0.21 11.14
C GLU A 144 8.59 -0.41 11.90
N CYS A 145 8.41 0.33 13.00
CA CYS A 145 7.18 0.25 13.79
C CYS A 145 5.98 0.79 13.01
N ILE A 146 4.89 0.03 12.95
CA ILE A 146 3.63 0.44 12.32
C ILE A 146 2.64 0.82 13.42
N PRO A 147 2.31 2.11 13.59
CA PRO A 147 1.30 2.52 14.56
C PRO A 147 -0.07 1.90 14.25
N LYS A 148 -0.81 1.48 15.28
CA LYS A 148 -2.17 0.95 15.15
C LYS A 148 -3.04 1.86 14.26
N GLY A 149 -3.75 1.23 13.32
CA GLY A 149 -4.66 1.91 12.40
C GLY A 149 -3.98 2.52 11.16
N ARG A 150 -2.65 2.57 11.07
CA ARG A 150 -1.97 2.97 9.82
C ARG A 150 -2.17 1.90 8.75
N LYS A 151 -2.36 2.35 7.50
CA LYS A 151 -2.42 1.46 6.33
C LYS A 151 -1.08 0.76 6.13
N ALA A 152 -1.07 -0.55 6.35
CA ALA A 152 -0.02 -1.45 5.90
C ALA A 152 -0.56 -2.29 4.73
N ARG A 153 0.30 -2.71 3.81
CA ARG A 153 -0.06 -3.73 2.82
C ARG A 153 -0.30 -5.03 3.59
N ARG A 154 -1.53 -5.55 3.51
CA ARG A 154 -1.86 -6.92 3.90
C ARG A 154 -2.07 -7.67 2.58
N GLN A 155 -1.19 -8.63 2.27
CA GLN A 155 -1.44 -9.62 1.23
C GLN A 155 -2.24 -10.77 1.83
#